data_AF-A0A6J4NSU3-F1
#
_entry.id   AF-A0A6J4NSU3-F1
#
_cell.length_a   1.000
_cell.length_b   1.000
_cell.length_c   1.000
_cell.angle_alpha   90.00
_cell.angle_beta   90.00
_cell.angle_gamma   90.00
#
_symmetry.space_group_name_H-M   'P 1'
#
loop_
_entity.id
_entity.type
_entity.pdbx_description
1 polymer ?
#
loop_
_entity_poly.entity_id
_entity_poly.type
_entity_poly.pdbx_seq_one_letter_code
_entity_poly.pdbx_strand_id
1 'polypeptide(L)'
;MEYLVLLLILVAAVGGVVAMSRAGKRRELERRTNELAPVKRLVDEDVTALGVELQHFDVEMAGRELTEGATADYQRALDAYEAAKHAADNLSEPEQVRHVTEILEDGRYAMACVRARVEGLALPTRRPPCFFDARHGLSVTDVAYTPPGGAQRDVPACALDAE
;
A
#
# COMPACT_ATOMS: atom_id res chain seq x y z
N MET A 1 -27.51 -58.43 4.46
CA MET A 1 -26.15 -58.33 3.87
C MET A 1 -26.10 -57.30 2.75
N GLU A 2 -26.97 -57.40 1.74
CA GLU A 2 -26.99 -56.49 0.58
C GLU A 2 -27.18 -55.01 0.92
N TYR A 3 -28.14 -54.68 1.80
CA TYR A 3 -28.35 -53.30 2.28
C TYR A 3 -27.16 -52.71 3.05
N LEU A 4 -26.41 -53.55 3.79
CA LEU A 4 -25.21 -53.12 4.52
C LEU A 4 -24.08 -52.78 3.53
N VAL A 5 -23.93 -53.57 2.47
CA VAL A 5 -22.94 -53.32 1.41
C VAL A 5 -23.29 -52.05 0.65
N LEU A 6 -24.57 -51.85 0.29
CA LEU A 6 -25.04 -50.63 -0.37
C LEU A 6 -24.84 -49.38 0.50
N LEU A 7 -25.09 -49.49 1.82
CA LEU A 7 -24.89 -48.38 2.76
C LEU A 7 -23.40 -48.03 2.92
N LEU A 8 -22.50 -49.02 2.96
CA LEU A 8 -21.06 -48.79 2.99
C LEU A 8 -20.54 -48.12 1.72
N ILE A 9 -21.03 -48.55 0.54
CA ILE A 9 -20.68 -47.92 -0.74
C ILE A 9 -21.16 -46.46 -0.77
N LEU A 10 -22.38 -46.19 -0.29
CA LEU A 10 -22.92 -44.84 -0.21
C LEU A 10 -22.05 -43.94 0.69
N VAL A 11 -21.69 -44.43 1.89
CA VAL A 11 -20.84 -43.68 2.83
C VAL A 11 -19.45 -43.44 2.24
N ALA A 12 -18.85 -44.43 1.57
CA ALA A 12 -17.56 -44.27 0.91
C ALA A 12 -17.62 -43.26 -0.25
N ALA A 13 -18.69 -43.29 -1.05
CA ALA A 13 -18.89 -42.34 -2.15
C ALA A 13 -19.07 -40.90 -1.64
N VAL A 14 -19.92 -40.70 -0.61
CA VAL A 14 -20.10 -39.39 0.02
C VAL A 14 -18.80 -38.90 0.67
N GLY A 15 -18.10 -39.78 1.39
CA GLY A 15 -16.80 -39.49 2.00
C GLY A 15 -15.76 -39.07 0.95
N GLY A 16 -15.70 -39.76 -0.20
CA GLY A 16 -14.83 -39.42 -1.32
C GLY A 16 -15.12 -38.04 -1.92
N VAL A 17 -16.40 -37.70 -2.15
CA VAL A 17 -16.81 -36.38 -2.66
C VAL A 17 -16.47 -35.26 -1.67
N VAL A 18 -16.71 -35.47 -0.37
CA VAL A 18 -16.36 -34.48 0.68
C VAL A 18 -14.85 -34.30 0.78
N ALA A 19 -14.06 -35.38 0.74
CA ALA A 19 -12.60 -35.29 0.78
C ALA A 19 -12.04 -34.54 -0.44
N MET A 20 -12.54 -34.85 -1.64
CA MET A 20 -12.12 -34.21 -2.89
C MET A 20 -12.48 -32.71 -2.92
N SER A 21 -13.69 -32.34 -2.49
CA SER A 21 -14.08 -30.92 -2.42
C SER A 21 -13.26 -30.13 -1.41
N ARG A 22 -12.93 -30.71 -0.25
CA ARG A 22 -12.03 -30.09 0.73
C ARG A 22 -10.61 -29.93 0.19
N ALA A 23 -10.09 -30.93 -0.51
CA ALA A 23 -8.77 -30.86 -1.15
C ALA A 23 -8.73 -29.79 -2.25
N GLY A 24 -9.80 -29.67 -3.05
CA GLY A 24 -9.94 -28.62 -4.06
C GLY A 24 -9.93 -27.22 -3.44
N LYS A 25 -10.75 -26.99 -2.40
CA LYS A 25 -10.79 -25.70 -1.68
C LYS A 25 -9.45 -25.32 -1.05
N ARG A 26 -8.74 -26.28 -0.46
CA ARG A 26 -7.40 -26.03 0.11
C ARG A 26 -6.40 -25.60 -0.96
N ARG A 27 -6.37 -26.29 -2.10
CA ARG A 27 -5.49 -25.94 -3.22
C ARG A 27 -5.80 -24.56 -3.81
N GLU A 28 -7.08 -24.21 -3.88
CA GLU A 28 -7.50 -22.88 -4.35
C GLU A 28 -7.05 -21.78 -3.37
N LEU A 29 -7.24 -22.00 -2.07
CA LEU A 29 -6.77 -21.07 -1.04
C LEU A 29 -5.25 -20.90 -1.08
N GLU A 30 -4.49 -22.01 -1.17
CA GLU A 30 -3.03 -21.99 -1.30
C GLU A 30 -2.57 -21.22 -2.53
N ARG A 31 -3.25 -21.37 -3.67
CA ARG A 31 -2.96 -20.59 -4.89
C ARG A 31 -3.17 -19.10 -4.67
N ARG A 32 -4.33 -18.70 -4.15
CA ARG A 32 -4.64 -17.29 -3.86
C ARG A 32 -3.63 -16.68 -2.88
N THR A 33 -3.28 -17.40 -1.82
CA THR A 33 -2.25 -16.94 -0.87
C THR A 33 -0.88 -16.79 -1.53
N ASN A 34 -0.47 -17.72 -2.39
CA ASN A 34 0.80 -17.64 -3.10
C ASN A 34 0.84 -16.50 -4.13
N GLU A 35 -0.29 -16.20 -4.77
CA GLU A 35 -0.43 -15.07 -5.69
C GLU A 35 -0.37 -13.73 -4.96
N LEU A 36 -0.96 -13.64 -3.75
CA LEU A 36 -0.96 -12.42 -2.94
C LEU A 36 0.36 -12.18 -2.18
N ALA A 37 1.07 -13.24 -1.77
CA ALA A 37 2.28 -13.15 -0.96
C ALA A 37 3.36 -12.17 -1.46
N PRO A 38 3.75 -12.14 -2.75
CA PRO A 38 4.74 -11.18 -3.25
C PRO A 38 4.23 -9.74 -3.18
N VAL A 39 2.95 -9.52 -3.47
CA VAL A 39 2.32 -8.20 -3.42
C VAL A 39 2.26 -7.68 -1.99
N LYS A 40 1.86 -8.54 -1.04
CA LYS A 40 1.82 -8.19 0.38
C LYS A 40 3.19 -7.79 0.91
N ARG A 41 4.25 -8.51 0.51
CA ARG A 41 5.62 -8.15 0.89
C ARG A 41 6.01 -6.75 0.43
N LEU A 42 5.70 -6.38 -0.81
CA LEU A 42 5.99 -5.03 -1.32
C LEU A 42 5.23 -3.95 -0.55
N VAL A 43 3.96 -4.22 -0.21
CA VAL A 43 3.16 -3.33 0.63
C VAL A 43 3.78 -3.18 2.02
N ASP A 44 4.23 -4.27 2.65
CA ASP A 44 4.88 -4.23 3.96
C ASP A 44 6.21 -3.43 3.92
N GLU A 45 6.96 -3.56 2.82
CA GLU A 45 8.18 -2.78 2.56
C GLU A 45 7.85 -1.28 2.43
N ASP A 46 6.79 -0.92 1.72
CA ASP A 46 6.36 0.47 1.55
C ASP A 46 5.84 1.10 2.87
N VAL A 47 5.10 0.33 3.67
CA VAL A 47 4.69 0.76 5.02
C VAL A 47 5.91 0.98 5.91
N THR A 48 6.88 0.07 5.86
CA THR A 48 8.14 0.21 6.59
C THR A 48 8.90 1.46 6.14
N ALA A 49 8.94 1.73 4.84
CA ALA A 49 9.58 2.92 4.29
C ALA A 49 8.92 4.20 4.81
N LEU A 50 7.59 4.29 4.84
CA LEU A 50 6.90 5.44 5.43
C LEU A 50 7.22 5.62 6.92
N GLY A 51 7.29 4.52 7.70
CA GLY A 51 7.70 4.58 9.11
C GLY A 51 9.11 5.14 9.30
N VAL A 52 10.05 4.75 8.42
CA VAL A 52 11.42 5.29 8.41
C VAL A 52 11.43 6.77 8.00
N GLU A 53 10.64 7.17 6.99
CA GLU A 53 10.48 8.57 6.60
C GLU A 53 9.94 9.42 7.77
N LEU A 54 8.92 8.93 8.48
CA LEU A 54 8.36 9.58 9.67
C LEU A 54 9.38 9.74 10.80
N GLN A 55 10.23 8.73 11.02
CA GLN A 55 11.27 8.82 12.04
C GLN A 55 12.30 9.92 11.71
N HIS A 56 12.72 10.03 10.46
CA HIS A 56 13.59 11.12 10.03
C HIS A 56 12.90 12.47 10.14
N PHE A 57 11.63 12.52 9.75
CA PHE A 57 10.80 13.71 9.82
C PHE A 57 10.61 14.19 11.27
N ASP A 58 10.46 13.28 12.25
CA ASP A 58 10.39 13.65 13.67
C ASP A 58 11.67 14.35 14.14
N VAL A 59 12.84 13.85 13.71
CA VAL A 59 14.13 14.50 13.98
C VAL A 59 14.22 15.87 13.30
N GLU A 60 13.71 16.01 12.08
CA GLU A 60 13.68 17.28 11.34
C GLU A 60 12.81 18.36 12.02
N MET A 61 11.69 17.93 12.59
CA MET A 61 10.72 18.79 13.29
C MET A 61 11.10 19.03 14.76
N ALA A 62 12.01 18.25 15.32
CA ALA A 62 12.43 18.37 16.71
C ALA A 62 12.92 19.80 17.03
N GLY A 63 12.33 20.39 18.06
CA GLY A 63 12.67 21.75 18.51
C GLY A 63 12.08 22.88 17.66
N ARG A 64 11.26 22.58 16.64
CA ARG A 64 10.53 23.60 15.88
C ARG A 64 9.19 23.90 16.53
N GLU A 65 8.79 25.16 16.49
CA GLU A 65 7.45 25.57 16.93
C GLU A 65 6.41 25.20 15.87
N LEU A 66 5.46 24.34 16.23
CA LEU A 66 4.36 23.95 15.35
C LEU A 66 3.12 24.79 15.65
N THR A 67 2.63 25.48 14.62
CA THR A 67 1.29 26.12 14.66
C THR A 67 0.21 25.05 14.77
N GLU A 68 -1.02 25.42 15.15
CA GLU A 68 -2.15 24.49 15.22
C GLU A 68 -2.36 23.71 13.91
N GLY A 69 -2.26 24.39 12.76
CA GLY A 69 -2.34 23.73 11.46
C GLY A 69 -1.20 22.74 11.20
N ALA A 70 0.02 23.08 11.62
CA ALA A 70 1.17 22.18 11.49
C ALA A 70 1.05 20.97 12.43
N THR A 71 0.56 21.15 13.65
CA THR A 71 0.27 20.06 14.59
C THR A 71 -0.81 19.13 14.05
N ALA A 72 -1.87 19.67 13.45
CA ALA A 72 -2.94 18.87 12.85
C ALA A 72 -2.45 18.06 11.63
N ASP A 73 -1.61 18.66 10.77
CA ASP A 73 -1.03 17.96 9.63
C ASP A 73 0.01 16.91 10.09
N TYR A 74 0.78 17.19 11.16
CA TYR A 74 1.68 16.20 11.76
C TYR A 74 0.87 14.99 12.25
N GLN A 75 -0.20 15.21 13.02
CA GLN A 75 -1.05 14.12 13.50
C GLN A 75 -1.62 13.31 12.34
N ARG A 76 -2.04 13.97 11.25
CA ARG A 76 -2.53 13.26 10.05
C ARG A 76 -1.45 12.37 9.43
N ALA A 77 -0.18 12.76 9.47
CA ALA A 77 0.91 11.91 8.97
C ALA A 77 1.09 10.66 9.84
N LEU A 78 1.01 10.79 11.17
CA LEU A 78 1.04 9.65 12.10
C LEU A 78 -0.17 8.72 11.91
N ASP A 79 -1.37 9.29 11.79
CA ASP A 79 -2.61 8.55 11.58
C ASP A 79 -2.57 7.76 10.27
N ALA A 80 -2.01 8.35 9.20
CA ALA A 80 -1.83 7.68 7.92
C ALA A 80 -0.89 6.46 8.04
N TYR A 81 0.20 6.55 8.79
CA TYR A 81 1.09 5.41 9.02
C TYR A 81 0.40 4.27 9.77
N GLU A 82 -0.34 4.57 10.85
CA GLU A 82 -1.11 3.55 11.57
C GLU A 82 -2.23 2.96 10.70
N ALA A 83 -2.92 3.78 9.90
CA ALA A 83 -3.91 3.31 8.95
C ALA A 83 -3.28 2.40 7.86
N ALA A 84 -2.08 2.74 7.38
CA ALA A 84 -1.37 1.94 6.39
C ALA A 84 -0.96 0.57 6.94
N LYS A 85 -0.45 0.52 8.19
CA LYS A 85 -0.18 -0.75 8.90
C LYS A 85 -1.43 -1.61 9.00
N HIS A 86 -2.53 -1.02 9.47
CA HIS A 86 -3.80 -1.73 9.58
C HIS A 86 -4.32 -2.23 8.23
N ALA A 87 -4.20 -1.44 7.16
CA ALA A 87 -4.64 -1.84 5.83
C ALA A 87 -3.76 -2.95 5.25
N ALA A 88 -2.44 -2.90 5.44
CA ALA A 88 -1.49 -3.93 5.04
C ALA A 88 -1.72 -5.27 5.77
N ASP A 89 -1.93 -5.22 7.09
CA ASP A 89 -2.23 -6.40 7.90
C ASP A 89 -3.48 -7.14 7.38
N ASN A 90 -4.53 -6.37 7.03
CA ASN A 90 -5.80 -6.87 6.54
C ASN A 90 -5.85 -7.11 5.01
N LEU A 91 -4.73 -6.95 4.30
CA LEU A 91 -4.65 -7.18 2.86
C LEU A 91 -4.94 -8.65 2.53
N SER A 92 -6.02 -8.88 1.77
CA SER A 92 -6.53 -10.20 1.36
C SER A 92 -6.73 -10.33 -0.15
N GLU A 93 -6.78 -9.23 -0.89
CA GLU A 93 -6.99 -9.20 -2.35
C GLU A 93 -6.07 -8.14 -3.01
N PRO A 94 -5.52 -8.38 -4.21
CA PRO A 94 -4.61 -7.44 -4.87
C PRO A 94 -5.19 -6.05 -5.13
N GLU A 95 -6.50 -5.94 -5.35
CA GLU A 95 -7.18 -4.67 -5.63
C GLU A 95 -7.14 -3.70 -4.44
N GLN A 96 -6.95 -4.23 -3.23
CA GLN A 96 -6.83 -3.44 -2.00
C GLN A 96 -5.49 -2.70 -1.90
N VAL A 97 -4.47 -3.08 -2.69
CA VAL A 97 -3.15 -2.41 -2.70
C VAL A 97 -3.30 -0.93 -3.00
N ARG A 98 -4.17 -0.57 -3.95
CA ARG A 98 -4.42 0.83 -4.31
C ARG A 98 -4.83 1.66 -3.09
N HIS A 99 -5.67 1.10 -2.23
CA HIS A 99 -6.11 1.78 -1.01
C HIS A 99 -4.95 2.00 -0.04
N VAL A 100 -4.06 1.01 0.12
CA VAL A 100 -2.86 1.18 0.95
C VAL A 100 -1.96 2.28 0.37
N THR A 101 -1.73 2.28 -0.94
CA THR A 101 -0.93 3.31 -1.63
C THR A 101 -1.52 4.71 -1.43
N GLU A 102 -2.83 4.88 -1.54
CA GLU A 102 -3.52 6.16 -1.28
C GLU A 102 -3.27 6.66 0.17
N ILE A 103 -3.31 5.77 1.16
CA ILE A 103 -3.01 6.12 2.56
C ILE A 103 -1.55 6.55 2.73
N LEU A 104 -0.62 5.83 2.10
CA LEU A 104 0.82 6.15 2.15
C LEU A 104 1.09 7.54 1.53
N GLU A 105 0.44 7.84 0.41
CA GLU A 105 0.50 9.16 -0.25
C GLU A 105 -0.06 10.26 0.65
N ASP A 106 -1.15 10.01 1.37
CA ASP A 106 -1.71 10.95 2.33
C ASP A 106 -0.75 11.26 3.49
N GLY A 107 -0.03 10.26 3.98
CA GLY A 107 1.02 10.44 4.99
C GLY A 107 2.14 11.36 4.49
N ARG A 108 2.66 11.11 3.29
CA ARG A 108 3.70 11.95 2.67
C ARG A 108 3.21 13.38 2.39
N TYR A 109 1.97 13.52 1.94
CA TYR A 109 1.36 14.83 1.71
C TYR A 109 1.21 15.63 3.01
N ALA A 110 0.80 14.97 4.09
CA ALA A 110 0.69 15.59 5.40
C ALA A 110 2.07 16.08 5.90
N MET A 111 3.13 15.28 5.79
CA MET A 111 4.50 15.71 6.12
C MET A 111 4.96 16.91 5.28
N ALA A 112 4.61 16.96 3.99
CA ALA A 112 4.93 18.10 3.14
C ALA A 112 4.16 19.37 3.56
N CYS A 113 2.90 19.25 3.98
CA CYS A 113 2.14 20.36 4.54
C CYS A 113 2.77 20.91 5.83
N VAL A 114 3.26 20.04 6.72
CA VAL A 114 3.95 20.47 7.94
C VAL A 114 5.20 21.28 7.59
N ARG A 115 6.07 20.75 6.71
CA ARG A 115 7.28 21.47 6.25
C ARG A 115 6.93 22.84 5.70
N ALA A 116 5.95 22.91 4.79
CA ALA A 116 5.51 24.19 4.21
C ALA A 116 5.07 25.19 5.29
N ARG A 117 4.30 24.76 6.30
CA ARG A 117 3.87 25.65 7.39
C ARG A 117 5.01 26.12 8.27
N VAL A 118 5.94 25.23 8.61
CA VAL A 118 7.12 25.55 9.41
C VAL A 118 8.02 26.54 8.69
N GLU A 119 8.15 26.42 7.37
CA GLU A 119 8.96 27.31 6.53
C GLU A 119 8.23 28.60 6.10
N GLY A 120 6.95 28.73 6.42
CA GLY A 120 6.13 29.88 5.97
C GLY A 120 5.86 29.89 4.47
N LEU A 121 5.92 28.72 3.82
CA LEU A 121 5.65 28.53 2.40
C LEU A 121 4.15 28.25 2.15
N ALA A 122 3.74 28.40 0.89
CA ALA A 122 2.43 27.96 0.44
C ALA A 122 2.29 26.44 0.59
N LEU A 123 1.10 25.97 0.97
CA LEU A 123 0.83 24.54 1.07
C LEU A 123 1.01 23.87 -0.31
N PRO A 124 1.58 22.66 -0.35
CA PRO A 124 1.74 21.93 -1.59
C PRO A 124 0.38 21.65 -2.22
N THR A 125 0.31 21.71 -3.56
CA THR A 125 -0.87 21.23 -4.28
C THR A 125 -0.84 19.70 -4.29
N ARG A 126 -1.99 19.06 -4.04
CA ARG A 126 -2.09 17.60 -4.14
C ARG A 126 -1.92 17.18 -5.60
N ARG A 127 -0.87 16.41 -5.87
CA ARG A 127 -0.53 15.87 -7.20
C ARG A 127 -0.35 14.36 -7.07
N PRO A 128 -0.43 13.59 -8.18
CA PRO A 128 -0.05 12.18 -8.16
C PRO A 128 1.37 11.97 -7.62
N PRO A 129 1.70 10.77 -7.12
CA PRO A 129 3.08 10.44 -6.72
C PRO A 129 4.03 10.59 -7.90
N CYS A 130 5.34 10.64 -7.61
CA CYS A 130 6.35 10.57 -8.66
C CYS A 130 6.18 9.29 -9.48
N PHE A 131 6.16 9.45 -10.80
CA PHE A 131 6.02 8.36 -11.76
C PHE A 131 7.20 7.38 -11.72
N PHE A 132 8.41 7.87 -11.39
CA PHE A 132 9.64 7.07 -11.40
C PHE A 132 9.83 6.27 -10.11
N ASP A 133 9.60 6.90 -8.96
CA ASP A 133 9.55 6.22 -7.67
C ASP A 133 8.65 7.00 -6.71
N ALA A 134 7.51 6.42 -6.33
CA ALA A 134 6.56 7.05 -5.41
C ALA A 134 7.19 7.39 -4.05
N ARG A 135 8.30 6.73 -3.67
CA ARG A 135 9.04 6.94 -2.42
C ARG A 135 9.88 8.21 -2.41
N HIS A 136 10.12 8.84 -3.56
CA HIS A 136 10.78 10.14 -3.63
C HIS A 136 9.86 11.32 -3.22
N GLY A 137 8.62 11.04 -2.83
CA GLY A 137 7.65 12.03 -2.37
C GLY A 137 6.70 12.50 -3.47
N LEU A 138 6.00 13.59 -3.19
CA LEU A 138 5.04 14.18 -4.11
C LEU A 138 5.72 14.65 -5.39
N SER A 139 5.01 14.54 -6.51
CA SER A 139 5.45 15.25 -7.71
C SER A 139 5.36 16.76 -7.51
N VAL A 140 6.30 17.48 -8.11
CA VAL A 140 6.37 18.96 -8.07
C VAL A 140 6.14 19.57 -9.45
N THR A 141 6.39 18.80 -10.51
CA THR A 141 6.18 19.20 -11.91
C THR A 141 5.85 17.98 -12.76
N ASP A 142 5.40 18.21 -13.99
CA ASP A 142 5.37 17.18 -15.03
C ASP A 142 6.65 17.29 -15.88
N VAL A 143 7.21 16.14 -16.27
CA VAL A 143 8.37 16.05 -17.17
C VAL A 143 8.07 15.16 -18.36
N ALA A 144 8.71 15.45 -19.48
CA ALA A 144 8.52 14.66 -20.67
C ALA A 144 9.36 13.38 -20.62
N TYR A 145 8.70 12.22 -20.68
CA TYR A 145 9.30 10.91 -20.60
C TYR A 145 8.93 10.06 -21.83
N THR A 146 9.93 9.37 -22.39
CA THR A 146 9.74 8.41 -23.50
C THR A 146 10.22 7.03 -23.06
N PRO A 147 9.31 6.06 -22.82
CA PRO A 147 9.73 4.71 -22.47
C PRO A 147 10.40 4.01 -23.67
N PRO A 148 11.27 3.01 -23.44
CA PRO A 148 11.90 2.25 -24.52
C PRO A 148 10.87 1.69 -25.51
N GLY A 149 10.97 2.08 -26.79
CA GLY A 149 10.05 1.67 -27.85
C GLY A 149 8.66 2.32 -27.81
N GLY A 150 8.43 3.32 -26.95
CA GLY A 150 7.16 4.03 -26.83
C GLY A 150 7.20 5.46 -27.36
N ALA A 151 6.09 6.18 -27.17
CA ALA A 151 5.94 7.59 -27.50
C ALA A 151 6.19 8.48 -26.27
N GLN A 152 6.61 9.71 -26.52
CA GLN A 152 6.79 10.74 -25.49
C GLN A 152 5.44 11.08 -24.84
N ARG A 153 5.46 11.24 -23.51
CA ARG A 153 4.32 11.66 -22.70
C ARG A 153 4.81 12.47 -21.49
N ASP A 154 3.97 13.35 -21.00
CA ASP A 154 4.24 14.05 -19.74
C ASP A 154 3.85 13.16 -18.55
N VAL A 155 4.75 13.04 -17.59
CA VAL A 155 4.56 12.25 -16.36
C VAL A 155 4.91 13.07 -15.13
N PRO A 156 4.20 12.89 -14.00
CA PRO A 156 4.48 13.61 -12.76
C PRO A 156 5.84 13.18 -12.18
N ALA A 157 6.70 14.12 -11.83
CA ALA A 157 8.03 13.86 -11.25
C ALA A 157 8.24 14.63 -9.95
N CYS A 158 8.92 13.98 -8.99
CA CYS A 158 9.43 14.64 -7.79
C CYS A 158 10.57 15.60 -8.14
N ALA A 159 11.04 16.37 -7.16
CA ALA A 159 12.16 17.29 -7.37
C ALA A 159 13.44 16.58 -7.84
N LEU A 160 13.72 15.36 -7.36
CA LEU A 160 14.91 14.59 -7.74
C LEU A 160 14.84 14.07 -9.19
N ASP A 161 13.65 13.69 -9.65
CA ASP A 161 13.44 13.12 -10.99
C ASP A 161 13.02 14.16 -12.03
N ALA A 162 12.96 15.44 -11.63
CA ALA A 162 12.66 16.56 -12.50
C ALA A 162 13.91 17.21 -13.13
N GLU A 163 15.10 16.86 -12.62
CA GLU A 163 16.42 17.32 -13.08
C GLU A 163 17.05 16.33 -14.07
#